data_AF-X1GLI8-F1
#
_entry.id   AF-X1GLI8-F1
#
_cell.length_a   1.000
_cell.length_b   1.000
_cell.length_c   1.000
_cell.angle_alpha   90.00
_cell.angle_beta   90.00
_cell.angle_gamma   90.00
#
_symmetry.space_group_name_H-M   'P 1'
#
loop_
_entity.id
_entity.type
_entity.pdbx_description
1 polymer ?
#
loop_
_entity_poly.entity_id
_entity_poly.type
_entity_poly.pdbx_seq_one_letter_code
_entity_poly.pdbx_strand_id
1 'polypeptide(L)'
;SLMADGIEVADIVAGIHDAVASRIMSLAYRVGLEEDLTITGGVAKNIGVVTYLEKRLGVTSKKLSVDPQIIGALGAALTAKEQK
;
A
#
# COMPACT_ATOMS: atom_id res chain seq x y z
N SER A 1 4.35 22.20 -15.73
CA SER A 1 4.28 21.38 -14.51
C SER A 1 2.94 21.69 -13.90
N LEU A 2 2.20 20.71 -13.36
CA LEU A 2 0.86 20.95 -12.79
C LEU A 2 0.84 22.13 -11.79
N MET A 3 1.95 22.35 -11.08
CA MET A 3 2.14 23.51 -10.21
C MET A 3 2.19 24.86 -10.97
N ALA A 4 2.85 24.91 -12.13
CA ALA A 4 2.90 26.09 -12.99
C ALA A 4 1.55 26.37 -13.68
N ASP A 5 0.72 25.33 -13.82
CA ASP A 5 -0.63 25.41 -14.38
C ASP A 5 -1.67 25.84 -13.32
N GLY A 6 -1.21 26.20 -12.11
CA GLY A 6 -2.06 26.73 -11.04
C GLY A 6 -2.87 25.68 -10.27
N ILE A 7 -2.61 24.38 -10.48
CA ILE A 7 -3.28 23.30 -9.76
C ILE A 7 -2.83 23.30 -8.29
N GLU A 8 -3.78 23.14 -7.38
CA GLU A 8 -3.47 23.07 -5.95
C GLU A 8 -2.59 21.85 -5.66
N VAL A 9 -1.61 22.03 -4.77
CA VAL A 9 -0.69 20.95 -4.37
C VAL A 9 -1.46 19.75 -3.80
N ALA A 10 -2.57 20.01 -3.10
CA ALA A 10 -3.44 18.96 -2.58
C ALA A 10 -3.99 18.05 -3.70
N ASP A 11 -4.44 18.64 -4.82
CA ASP A 11 -4.95 17.91 -5.97
C ASP A 11 -3.85 17.10 -6.67
N ILE A 12 -2.65 17.68 -6.78
CA ILE A 12 -1.49 16.98 -7.34
C ILE A 12 -1.15 15.75 -6.49
N VAL A 13 -1.09 15.91 -5.17
CA VAL A 13 -0.82 14.81 -4.23
C VAL A 13 -1.92 13.75 -4.26
N ALA A 14 -3.18 14.16 -4.36
CA ALA A 14 -4.31 13.24 -4.53
C ALA A 14 -4.19 12.40 -5.81
N GLY A 15 -3.84 13.04 -6.94
CA GLY A 15 -3.59 12.34 -8.20
C GLY A 15 -2.43 11.35 -8.12
N ILE A 16 -1.36 11.68 -7.38
CA ILE A 16 -0.24 10.76 -7.15
C ILE A 16 -0.68 9.55 -6.34
N HIS A 17 -1.42 9.75 -5.23
CA HIS A 17 -1.95 8.64 -4.43
C HIS A 17 -2.86 7.73 -5.26
N ASP A 18 -3.72 8.32 -6.09
CA ASP A 18 -4.63 7.58 -6.96
C ASP A 18 -3.90 6.75 -8.03
N ALA A 19 -2.87 7.32 -8.66
CA ALA A 19 -2.04 6.62 -9.64
C ALA A 19 -1.29 5.44 -9.01
N VAL A 20 -0.73 5.62 -7.80
CA VAL A 20 -0.06 4.54 -7.06
C VAL A 20 -1.05 3.44 -6.70
N ALA A 21 -2.23 3.79 -6.16
CA ALA A 21 -3.25 2.83 -5.81
C ALA A 21 -3.75 2.03 -7.02
N SER A 22 -3.96 2.69 -8.17
CA SER A 22 -4.36 2.06 -9.43
C SER A 22 -3.34 1.00 -9.90
N ARG A 23 -2.04 1.33 -9.84
CA ARG A 23 -0.97 0.38 -10.17
C ARG A 23 -0.99 -0.85 -9.26
N ILE A 24 -1.12 -0.65 -7.95
CA ILE A 24 -1.10 -1.75 -6.97
C ILE A 24 -2.33 -2.64 -7.16
N MET A 25 -3.50 -2.05 -7.39
CA MET A 25 -4.74 -2.77 -7.69
C MET A 25 -4.59 -3.68 -8.91
N SER A 26 -4.03 -3.17 -10.01
CA SER A 26 -3.77 -3.99 -11.21
C SER A 26 -2.87 -5.20 -10.92
N LEU A 27 -1.88 -5.05 -10.05
CA LEU A 27 -1.01 -6.16 -9.64
C LEU A 27 -1.73 -7.15 -8.72
N ALA A 28 -2.52 -6.66 -7.77
CA ALA A 28 -3.27 -7.48 -6.82
C ALA A 28 -4.32 -8.36 -7.53
N TYR A 29 -5.07 -7.80 -8.48
CA TYR A 29 -6.06 -8.57 -9.24
C TYR A 29 -5.44 -9.72 -10.05
N ARG A 30 -4.20 -9.57 -10.53
CA ARG A 30 -3.50 -10.61 -11.28
C ARG A 30 -3.16 -11.84 -10.43
N VAL A 31 -3.06 -11.69 -9.11
CA VAL A 31 -2.69 -12.77 -8.19
C VAL A 31 -3.89 -13.30 -7.38
N GLY A 32 -5.08 -12.75 -7.59
CA GLY A 32 -6.28 -13.03 -6.79
C GLY A 32 -6.36 -12.10 -5.58
N LEU A 33 -7.34 -11.19 -5.58
CA LEU A 33 -7.61 -10.32 -4.44
C LEU A 33 -8.60 -11.02 -3.50
N GLU A 34 -8.19 -11.20 -2.25
CA GLU A 34 -9.02 -11.77 -1.17
C GLU A 34 -9.48 -10.66 -0.22
N GLU A 35 -10.63 -10.86 0.44
CA GLU A 35 -11.13 -9.93 1.47
C GLU A 35 -10.19 -9.85 2.68
N ASP A 36 -9.44 -10.93 2.94
CA ASP A 36 -8.45 -10.99 4.01
C ASP A 36 -7.08 -10.45 3.54
N LEU A 37 -6.92 -9.13 3.59
CA LEU A 37 -5.67 -8.47 3.19
C LEU A 37 -5.07 -7.61 4.30
N THR A 38 -3.75 -7.44 4.26
CA THR A 38 -3.02 -6.46 5.07
C THR A 38 -2.03 -5.71 4.19
N ILE A 39 -1.71 -4.48 4.58
CA ILE A 39 -0.65 -3.69 3.94
C ILE A 39 0.54 -3.65 4.91
N THR A 40 1.74 -3.96 4.43
CA THR A 40 2.96 -3.97 5.25
C THR A 40 4.05 -3.07 4.66
N GLY A 41 5.21 -2.97 5.31
CA GLY A 41 6.27 -2.04 4.93
C GLY A 41 5.99 -0.59 5.33
N GLY A 42 6.80 0.34 4.82
CA GLY A 42 6.65 1.78 5.10
C GLY A 42 5.37 2.39 4.52
N VAL A 43 4.86 1.85 3.40
CA VAL A 43 3.64 2.37 2.75
C VAL A 43 2.40 2.22 3.62
N ALA A 44 2.36 1.20 4.50
CA ALA A 44 1.29 1.00 5.46
C ALA A 44 1.12 2.17 6.45
N LYS A 45 2.16 2.99 6.63
CA LYS A 45 2.14 4.20 7.47
C LYS A 45 1.67 5.45 6.71
N ASN A 46 1.61 5.39 5.37
CA ASN A 46 1.10 6.48 4.55
C ASN A 46 -0.43 6.38 4.45
N ILE A 47 -1.12 7.15 5.28
CA ILE A 47 -2.59 7.16 5.32
C ILE A 47 -3.22 7.55 3.98
N GLY A 48 -2.59 8.42 3.18
CA GLY A 48 -3.10 8.83 1.88
C GLY A 48 -3.10 7.68 0.88
N VAL A 49 -1.98 6.98 0.76
CA VAL A 49 -1.86 5.80 -0.12
C VAL A 49 -2.80 4.68 0.34
N VAL A 50 -2.82 4.36 1.64
CA VAL A 50 -3.69 3.32 2.21
C VAL A 50 -5.16 3.62 1.94
N THR A 51 -5.61 4.86 2.19
CA THR A 51 -7.01 5.26 1.96
C THR A 51 -7.42 5.10 0.50
N TYR A 52 -6.58 5.54 -0.44
CA TYR A 52 -6.87 5.40 -1.87
C TYR A 52 -6.85 3.94 -2.34
N LEU A 53 -5.95 3.13 -1.77
CA LEU A 53 -5.90 1.68 -2.01
C LEU A 53 -7.17 0.99 -1.54
N GLU A 54 -7.56 1.18 -0.29
CA GLU A 54 -8.76 0.56 0.29
C GLU A 54 -10.01 0.99 -0.48
N LYS A 55 -10.12 2.27 -0.84
CA LYS A 55 -11.22 2.79 -1.67
C LYS A 55 -11.29 2.13 -3.04
N ARG A 56 -10.15 1.91 -3.70
CA ARG A 56 -10.10 1.28 -5.04
C ARG A 56 -10.30 -0.23 -5.00
N LEU A 57 -9.81 -0.89 -3.96
CA LEU A 57 -9.94 -2.33 -3.79
C LEU A 57 -11.34 -2.71 -3.28
N GLY A 58 -12.05 -1.78 -2.63
CA GLY A 58 -13.37 -2.05 -2.02
C GLY A 58 -13.29 -2.87 -0.74
N VAL A 59 -12.11 -2.90 -0.10
CA VAL A 59 -11.78 -3.73 1.06
C VAL A 59 -10.93 -2.94 2.03
N THR A 60 -11.18 -3.12 3.33
CA THR A 60 -10.40 -2.50 4.39
C THR A 60 -9.26 -3.42 4.80
N SER A 61 -8.04 -2.89 4.83
CA SER A 61 -6.88 -3.65 5.25
C SER A 61 -6.94 -3.98 6.75
N LYS A 62 -6.57 -5.20 7.11
CA LYS A 62 -6.39 -5.58 8.52
C LYS A 62 -5.18 -4.86 9.08
N LYS A 63 -5.34 -4.33 10.29
CA LYS A 63 -4.24 -3.72 11.04
C LYS A 63 -3.43 -4.78 11.74
N LEU A 64 -2.11 -4.64 11.69
CA LEU A 64 -1.19 -5.47 12.46
C LEU A 64 -1.02 -4.91 13.86
N SER A 65 -0.82 -5.80 14.85
CA SER A 65 -0.46 -5.44 16.22
C SER A 65 1.01 -5.02 16.38
N VAL A 66 1.80 -5.19 15.32
CA VAL A 66 3.22 -4.85 15.26
C VAL A 66 3.46 -3.78 14.20
N ASP A 67 4.64 -3.16 14.22
CA ASP A 67 5.02 -2.19 13.19
C ASP A 67 5.02 -2.88 11.80
N PRO A 68 4.18 -2.45 10.84
CA PRO A 68 4.16 -3.07 9.51
C PRO A 68 5.52 -3.00 8.79
N GLN A 69 6.39 -2.05 9.14
CA GLN A 69 7.71 -1.89 8.55
C GLN A 69 8.68 -3.05 8.87
N ILE A 70 8.45 -3.79 9.96
CA ILE A 70 9.34 -4.89 10.37
C ILE A 70 9.06 -6.22 9.64
N ILE A 71 7.94 -6.32 8.92
CA ILE A 71 7.46 -7.61 8.37
C ILE A 71 8.43 -8.21 7.34
N GLY A 72 9.09 -7.38 6.52
CA GLY A 72 10.11 -7.87 5.58
C GLY A 72 11.31 -8.53 6.28
N ALA A 73 11.79 -7.91 7.37
CA ALA A 73 12.88 -8.47 8.18
C ALA A 73 12.45 -9.76 8.89
N LEU A 74 11.21 -9.81 9.40
CA LEU A 74 10.64 -11.02 9.98
C LEU A 74 10.61 -12.18 8.97
N GLY A 75 10.15 -11.93 7.74
CA GLY A 75 10.12 -12.94 6.68
C GLY A 75 11.52 -13.47 6.34
N ALA A 76 12.53 -12.60 6.27
CA ALA A 76 13.91 -13.00 6.06
C ALA A 76 14.44 -13.88 7.20
N ALA A 77 14.16 -13.53 8.46
CA ALA A 77 14.57 -14.31 9.62
C ALA A 77 13.93 -15.70 9.67
N LEU A 78 12.63 -15.79 9.35
CA LEU A 78 11.92 -17.07 9.25
C LEU A 78 12.48 -17.94 8.13
N THR A 79 12.72 -17.36 6.95
CA THR A 79 13.31 -18.06 5.80
C THR A 79 14.68 -18.66 6.16
N ALA A 80 15.55 -17.89 6.83
CA ALA A 80 16.86 -18.37 7.27
C ALA A 80 16.78 -19.48 8.33
N LYS A 81 15.71 -19.49 9.14
CA LYS A 81 15.45 -20.53 10.13
C LYS A 81 14.99 -21.85 9.48
N GLU A 82 14.18 -21.78 8.43
CA GLU A 82 13.65 -22.96 7.70
C GLU A 82 14.70 -23.63 6.80
N GLN A 83 15.74 -22.90 6.38
CA GLN A 83 16.84 -23.45 5.57
C GLN A 83 17.92 -24.17 6.40
N LYS A 84 17.69 -24.37 7.70
CA LYS A 84 18.54 -25.17 8.60
C LYS A 84 17.85 -26.48 8.97
#